data_AF-A0A150NDE8-F1
#
_entry.id   AF-A0A150NDE8-F1
#
_cell.length_a   1.000
_cell.length_b   1.000
_cell.length_c   1.000
_cell.angle_alpha   90.00
_cell.angle_beta   90.00
_cell.angle_gamma   90.00
#
_symmetry.space_group_name_H-M   'P 1'
#
loop_
_entity.id
_entity.type
_entity.pdbx_description
1 polymer ?
#
loop_
_entity_poly.entity_id
_entity_poly.type
_entity_poly.pdbx_seq_one_letter_code
_entity_poly.pdbx_strand_id
1 'polypeptide(L)'
;MAVDGETIDHRLGTYTWSTGGRGVVADAAAPPLLVKNMNPHPVAPGAKLHLQFDDRPLTIEAGVWNGGDADWRSVQNGIITLPEKKEAYIYAIHTSWKKGNAIYAFFIEVR
;
A
#
# COMPACT_ATOMS: atom_id res chain seq x y z
N MET A 1 -8.82 -2.16 0.53
CA MET A 1 -8.40 -1.09 -0.40
C MET A 1 -9.22 -1.21 -1.66
N ALA A 2 -9.70 -0.09 -2.19
CA ALA A 2 -10.57 -0.11 -3.37
C ALA A 2 -10.24 1.01 -4.34
N VAL A 3 -10.24 0.74 -5.64
CA VAL A 3 -10.12 1.74 -6.70
C VAL A 3 -11.50 1.92 -7.31
N ASP A 4 -12.01 3.16 -7.30
CA ASP A 4 -13.33 3.50 -7.86
C ASP A 4 -14.49 2.60 -7.37
N GLY A 5 -14.36 2.06 -6.15
CA GLY A 5 -15.34 1.16 -5.51
C GLY A 5 -15.08 -0.34 -5.70
N GLU A 6 -14.14 -0.73 -6.55
CA GLU A 6 -13.72 -2.13 -6.74
C GLU A 6 -12.56 -2.50 -5.80
N THR A 7 -12.68 -3.63 -5.10
CA THR A 7 -11.60 -4.10 -4.21
C THR A 7 -10.41 -4.57 -5.02
N ILE A 8 -9.22 -4.10 -4.66
CA ILE A 8 -7.98 -4.54 -5.31
C ILE A 8 -7.19 -5.52 -4.43
N ASP A 9 -6.57 -6.49 -5.09
CA ASP A 9 -5.65 -7.42 -4.44
C ASP A 9 -4.40 -6.69 -3.95
N HIS A 10 -3.93 -7.12 -2.79
CA HIS A 10 -2.76 -6.56 -2.14
C HIS A 10 -2.08 -7.59 -1.24
N ARG A 11 -0.87 -7.29 -0.81
CA ARG A 11 -0.07 -8.13 0.09
C ARG A 11 0.33 -7.34 1.31
N LEU A 12 0.19 -7.96 2.47
CA LEU A 12 0.80 -7.49 3.71
C LEU A 12 2.30 -7.81 3.65
N GLY A 13 3.11 -6.78 3.83
CA GLY A 13 4.55 -6.87 3.98
C GLY A 13 4.96 -6.91 5.44
N THR A 14 6.14 -6.34 5.73
CA THR A 14 6.65 -6.26 7.10
C THR A 14 5.68 -5.50 7.99
N TYR A 15 5.40 -6.04 9.18
CA TYR A 15 4.58 -5.36 10.18
C TYR A 15 5.09 -5.59 11.59
N THR A 16 4.74 -4.65 12.46
CA THR A 16 4.93 -4.75 13.90
C THR A 16 3.61 -4.47 14.60
N TRP A 17 3.33 -5.20 15.68
CA TRP A 17 2.11 -4.98 16.44
C TRP A 17 2.30 -5.31 17.92
N SER A 18 1.90 -4.39 18.79
CA SER A 18 2.03 -4.54 20.24
C SER A 18 0.68 -4.36 20.92
N THR A 19 0.31 -5.34 21.75
CA THR A 19 -0.95 -5.35 22.51
C THR A 19 -0.72 -6.03 23.86
N GLY A 20 -1.21 -5.43 24.94
CA GLY A 20 -1.23 -6.06 26.27
C GLY A 20 0.15 -6.53 26.75
N GLY A 21 1.22 -5.79 26.45
CA GLY A 21 2.59 -6.13 26.84
C GLY A 21 3.28 -7.19 25.96
N ARG A 22 2.65 -7.67 24.89
CA ARG A 22 3.25 -8.57 23.89
C ARG A 22 3.45 -7.84 22.57
N GLY A 23 4.59 -8.07 21.92
CA GLY A 23 4.92 -7.52 20.61
C GLY A 23 5.14 -8.62 19.59
N VAL A 24 4.68 -8.40 18.36
CA VAL A 24 4.95 -9.20 17.17
C VAL A 24 5.76 -8.36 16.20
N VAL A 25 6.78 -8.96 15.62
CA VAL A 25 7.51 -8.47 14.45
C VAL A 25 7.46 -9.58 13.42
N ALA A 26 6.99 -9.27 12.22
CA ALA A 26 6.94 -10.21 11.12
C ALA A 26 7.58 -9.55 9.91
N ASP A 27 8.77 -10.01 9.56
CA ASP A 27 9.49 -9.53 8.39
C ASP A 27 8.95 -10.18 7.12
N ALA A 28 8.93 -9.41 6.05
CA ALA A 28 8.53 -9.88 4.73
C ALA A 28 9.51 -9.40 3.66
N ALA A 29 9.39 -9.98 2.47
CA ALA A 29 10.17 -9.54 1.31
C ALA A 29 9.80 -8.10 0.89
N ALA A 30 10.67 -7.46 0.11
CA ALA A 30 10.40 -6.14 -0.45
C ALA A 30 9.15 -6.14 -1.36
N PRO A 31 8.45 -5.00 -1.54
CA PRO A 31 7.22 -4.90 -2.33
C PRO A 31 7.25 -5.59 -3.70
N PRO A 32 8.31 -5.48 -4.52
CA PRO A 32 8.37 -6.18 -5.81
C PRO A 32 8.31 -7.70 -5.69
N LEU A 33 8.92 -8.26 -4.65
CA LEU A 33 8.93 -9.69 -4.39
C LEU A 33 7.61 -10.17 -3.77
N LEU A 34 6.92 -9.30 -3.02
CA LEU A 34 5.59 -9.60 -2.47
C LEU A 34 4.54 -9.78 -3.56
N VAL A 35 4.58 -8.92 -4.58
CA VAL A 35 3.57 -8.92 -5.66
C VAL A 35 4.01 -9.69 -6.91
N LYS A 36 5.18 -10.34 -6.90
CA LYS A 36 5.78 -10.99 -8.08
C LYS A 36 4.89 -12.00 -8.82
N ASN A 37 3.95 -12.64 -8.10
CA ASN A 37 3.04 -13.65 -8.62
C ASN A 37 1.61 -13.10 -8.80
N MET A 38 1.42 -11.80 -8.68
CA MET A 38 0.14 -11.12 -8.90
C MET A 38 0.06 -10.59 -10.32
N ASN A 39 -1.14 -10.63 -10.89
CA ASN A 39 -1.43 -9.87 -12.08
C ASN A 39 -1.70 -8.41 -11.69
N PRO A 40 -1.28 -7.43 -12.52
CA PRO A 40 -1.57 -6.03 -12.24
C PRO A 40 -3.08 -5.80 -12.34
N HIS A 41 -3.64 -5.11 -11.35
CA HIS A 41 -5.03 -4.68 -11.41
C HIS A 41 -5.17 -3.51 -12.39
N PRO A 42 -6.08 -3.58 -13.37
CA PRO A 42 -6.21 -2.52 -14.35
C PRO A 42 -6.95 -1.32 -13.78
N VAL A 43 -6.44 -0.12 -14.05
CA VAL A 43 -7.05 1.13 -13.57
C VAL A 43 -7.07 2.20 -14.65
N ALA A 44 -8.04 3.11 -14.55
CA ALA A 44 -8.07 4.30 -15.39
C ALA A 44 -6.97 5.30 -14.96
N PRO A 45 -6.44 6.11 -15.91
CA PRO A 45 -5.59 7.25 -15.58
C PRO A 45 -6.26 8.17 -14.54
N GLY A 46 -5.50 8.56 -13.50
CA GLY A 46 -6.01 9.45 -12.46
C GLY A 46 -7.08 8.85 -11.52
N ALA A 47 -7.32 7.53 -11.59
CA ALA A 47 -8.28 6.85 -10.71
C ALA A 47 -7.96 7.05 -9.23
N LYS A 48 -8.99 6.97 -8.38
CA LYS A 48 -8.85 7.21 -6.93
C LYS A 48 -8.79 5.90 -6.18
N LEU A 49 -7.67 5.66 -5.52
CA LEU A 49 -7.51 4.58 -4.57
C LEU A 49 -7.95 5.05 -3.17
N HIS A 50 -8.91 4.33 -2.61
CA HIS A 50 -9.42 4.51 -1.26
C HIS A 50 -8.82 3.47 -0.31
N LEU A 51 -8.17 3.98 0.73
CA LEU A 51 -7.63 3.21 1.83
C LEU A 51 -8.63 3.24 2.99
N GLN A 52 -9.13 2.06 3.35
CA GLN A 52 -10.07 1.88 4.45
C GLN A 52 -9.44 0.97 5.48
N PHE A 53 -9.43 1.42 6.74
CA PHE A 53 -8.90 0.69 7.88
C PHE A 53 -9.93 0.73 9.01
N ASP A 54 -10.13 -0.39 9.69
CA ASP A 54 -11.04 -0.49 10.83
C ASP A 54 -10.57 0.39 12.00
N ASP A 55 -9.27 0.31 12.33
CA ASP A 55 -8.59 1.23 13.26
C ASP A 55 -7.85 2.28 12.42
N ARG A 56 -8.14 3.57 12.63
CA ARG A 56 -7.55 4.63 11.79
C ARG A 56 -6.05 4.79 12.10
N PRO A 57 -5.16 4.71 11.09
CA PRO A 57 -3.74 4.99 11.27
C PRO A 57 -3.49 6.43 11.72
N LEU A 58 -2.42 6.63 12.49
CA LEU A 58 -1.87 7.96 12.81
C LEU A 58 -1.25 8.60 11.57
N THR A 59 -0.51 7.81 10.79
CA THR A 59 0.07 8.26 9.53
C THR A 59 -0.16 7.24 8.43
N ILE A 60 -0.28 7.75 7.20
CA ILE A 60 -0.32 6.97 5.99
C ILE A 60 0.65 7.63 5.01
N GLU A 61 1.56 6.85 4.48
CA GLU A 61 2.47 7.24 3.41
C GLU A 61 2.34 6.23 2.28
N ALA A 62 2.39 6.70 1.04
CA ALA A 62 2.36 5.82 -0.11
C ALA A 62 3.32 6.34 -1.18
N GLY A 63 3.86 5.41 -1.95
CA GLY A 63 4.80 5.73 -3.02
C GLY A 63 4.87 4.63 -4.05
N VAL A 64 5.29 5.01 -5.26
CA VAL A 64 5.68 4.06 -6.29
C VAL A 64 7.05 3.50 -5.92
N TRP A 65 7.19 2.18 -6.00
CA TRP A 65 8.46 1.51 -5.74
C TRP A 65 9.48 1.79 -6.85
N ASN A 66 10.67 2.21 -6.44
CA ASN A 66 11.79 2.69 -7.26
C ASN A 66 13.08 2.06 -6.71
N GLY A 67 13.60 1.03 -7.38
CA GLY A 67 15.02 0.64 -7.26
C GLY A 67 15.53 0.23 -5.87
N GLY A 68 14.67 0.07 -4.86
CA GLY A 68 15.07 -0.28 -3.49
C GLY A 68 14.28 0.42 -2.39
N ASP A 69 13.55 1.50 -2.72
CA ASP A 69 12.64 2.20 -1.81
C ASP A 69 11.40 2.67 -2.57
N ALA A 70 10.44 3.32 -1.91
CA ALA A 70 9.34 4.00 -2.57
C ALA A 70 9.48 5.53 -2.49
N ASP A 71 8.92 6.23 -3.47
CA ASP A 71 8.84 7.70 -3.45
C ASP A 71 7.73 8.14 -2.48
N TRP A 72 7.99 8.05 -1.18
CA TRP A 72 6.99 8.23 -0.12
C TRP A 72 6.37 9.63 -0.12
N ARG A 73 5.03 9.66 -0.13
CA ARG A 73 4.22 10.87 0.05
C ARG A 73 3.18 10.62 1.13
N SER A 74 2.99 11.59 2.02
CA SER A 74 1.92 11.53 3.01
C SER A 74 0.55 11.54 2.32
N VAL A 75 -0.31 10.61 2.73
CA VAL A 75 -1.64 10.44 2.17
C VAL A 75 -2.66 11.07 3.10
N GLN A 76 -3.35 12.09 2.60
CA GLN A 76 -4.42 12.75 3.34
C GLN A 76 -5.75 12.04 3.09
N ASN A 77 -6.56 11.90 4.15
CA ASN A 77 -7.90 11.32 4.09
C ASN A 77 -7.99 9.89 3.51
N GLY A 78 -6.87 9.16 3.44
CA GLY A 78 -6.82 7.80 2.88
C GLY A 78 -7.13 7.74 1.38
N ILE A 79 -6.96 8.84 0.63
CA ILE A 79 -7.19 8.88 -0.82
C ILE A 79 -5.87 9.12 -1.53
N ILE A 80 -5.56 8.25 -2.50
CA ILE A 80 -4.41 8.38 -3.39
C ILE A 80 -4.93 8.53 -4.81
N THR A 81 -4.49 9.59 -5.49
CA THR A 81 -4.69 9.72 -6.95
C THR A 81 -3.59 8.93 -7.65
N LEU A 82 -4.00 7.95 -8.47
CA LEU A 82 -3.08 7.11 -9.23
C LEU A 82 -2.50 7.88 -10.43
N PRO A 83 -1.39 7.41 -11.04
CA PRO A 83 -0.71 8.13 -12.10
C PRO A 83 -1.56 8.24 -13.38
N GLU A 84 -1.26 9.25 -14.18
CA GLU A 84 -1.87 9.44 -15.51
C GLU A 84 -1.17 8.63 -16.61
N LYS A 85 0.12 8.34 -16.40
CA LYS A 85 0.95 7.70 -17.42
C LYS A 85 0.62 6.21 -17.51
N LYS A 86 0.39 5.75 -18.74
CA LYS A 86 0.04 4.35 -19.04
C LYS A 86 1.25 3.45 -18.91
N GLU A 87 1.38 2.81 -17.76
CA GLU A 87 2.37 1.78 -17.47
C GLU A 87 1.95 1.00 -16.22
N ALA A 88 2.74 -0.02 -15.87
CA ALA A 88 2.54 -0.80 -14.66
C ALA A 88 3.28 -0.18 -13.48
N TYR A 89 2.65 -0.15 -12.30
CA TYR A 89 3.20 0.41 -11.08
C TYR A 89 3.07 -0.57 -9.92
N ILE A 90 4.16 -0.74 -9.19
CA ILE A 90 4.13 -1.38 -7.87
C ILE A 90 4.09 -0.25 -6.86
N TYR A 91 3.05 -0.26 -6.03
CA TYR A 91 2.89 0.69 -4.95
C TYR A 91 3.20 0.04 -3.62
N ALA A 92 3.78 0.84 -2.72
CA ALA A 92 3.90 0.52 -1.32
C ALA A 92 3.12 1.54 -0.49
N ILE A 93 2.49 1.07 0.58
CA ILE A 93 1.80 1.90 1.57
C ILE A 93 2.39 1.58 2.93
N HIS A 94 2.89 2.59 3.60
CA HIS A 94 3.35 2.51 4.98
C HIS A 94 2.32 3.16 5.89
N THR A 95 1.94 2.47 6.95
CA THR A 95 0.92 2.92 7.90
C THR A 95 1.41 2.76 9.32
N SER A 96 1.11 3.73 10.18
CA SER A 96 1.47 3.69 11.59
C SER A 96 0.26 3.82 12.50
N TRP A 97 0.27 3.06 13.59
CA TRP A 97 -0.65 3.18 14.72
C TRP A 97 0.17 3.29 16.00
N LYS A 98 -0.47 3.67 17.12
CA LYS A 98 0.18 3.60 18.45
C LYS A 98 0.69 2.19 18.78
N LYS A 99 0.06 1.16 18.20
CA LYS A 99 0.35 -0.25 18.44
C LYS A 99 1.51 -0.77 17.58
N GLY A 100 1.88 -0.10 16.49
CA GLY A 100 2.89 -0.57 15.56
C GLY A 100 2.61 -0.11 14.13
N ASN A 101 3.34 -0.67 13.16
CA ASN A 101 3.30 -0.24 11.77
C ASN A 101 3.02 -1.42 10.83
N ALA A 102 2.51 -1.14 9.64
CA ALA A 102 2.36 -2.14 8.59
C ALA A 102 2.71 -1.55 7.22
N ILE A 103 3.36 -2.37 6.39
CA ILE A 103 3.59 -2.11 4.97
C ILE A 103 2.61 -2.94 4.16
N TYR A 104 1.97 -2.35 3.17
CA TYR A 104 1.16 -3.03 2.16
C TYR A 104 1.76 -2.80 0.79
N ALA A 105 1.67 -3.80 -0.10
CA ALA A 105 2.08 -3.69 -1.49
C ALA A 105 0.94 -4.10 -2.43
N PHE A 106 0.78 -3.40 -3.53
CA PHE A 106 -0.19 -3.75 -4.57
C PHE A 106 0.38 -3.43 -5.96
N PHE A 107 -0.18 -4.06 -6.99
CA PHE A 107 0.31 -3.98 -8.36
C PHE A 107 -0.82 -3.54 -9.28
N ILE A 108 -0.60 -2.47 -10.04
CA ILE A 108 -1.58 -1.91 -10.98
C ILE A 108 -1.00 -1.73 -12.37
N GLU A 109 -1.87 -1.64 -13.37
CA GLU A 109 -1.56 -1.20 -14.72
C GLU A 109 -2.53 -0.09 -15.12
N VAL A 110 -1.99 1.10 -15.41
CA VAL A 110 -2.78 2.24 -15.90
C VAL A 110 -2.98 2.06 -17.41
N ARG A 111 -4.23 1.99 -17.87
CA ARG A 111 -4.55 1.75 -19.29
C ARG A 111 -5.76 2.51 -19.81
#